data_AF-A0A7T8KI68-F1
#
_entry.id   AF-A0A7T8KI68-F1
#
_cell.length_a   1.000
_cell.length_b   1.000
_cell.length_c   1.000
_cell.angle_alpha   90.00
_cell.angle_beta   90.00
_cell.angle_gamma   90.00
#
_symmetry.space_group_name_H-M   'P 1'
#
loop_
_entity.id
_entity.type
_entity.pdbx_description
1 polymer ?
#
loop_
_entity_poly.entity_id
_entity_poly.type
_entity_poly.pdbx_seq_one_letter_code
_entity_poly.pdbx_strand_id
1 'polypeptide(L)' 'MTKNVHDDGDIEEKMREAFRVFDREGHGFITVLDLTQVLTTLGDKLTEEESLELIREADIDGDGNVNYEEFVTMFLH' A
#
# COMPACT_ATOMS: atom_id res chain seq x y z
N MET A 1 -0.40 26.48 25.68
CA MET A 1 -1.14 25.94 24.51
C MET A 1 -0.08 25.36 23.60
N THR A 2 0.14 24.06 23.75
CA THR A 2 1.26 23.29 23.22
C THR A 2 1.21 23.23 21.70
N LYS A 3 2.37 23.43 21.07
CA LYS A 3 2.58 23.30 19.63
C LYS A 3 2.12 21.91 19.17
N ASN A 4 1.21 21.87 18.21
CA ASN A 4 0.82 20.68 17.45
C ASN A 4 2.06 20.08 16.77
N VAL A 5 2.61 19.02 17.37
CA VAL A 5 3.66 18.16 16.80
C VAL A 5 3.11 16.74 16.77
N HIS A 6 2.04 16.53 16.02
CA HIS A 6 1.39 15.23 15.82
C HIS A 6 0.71 15.28 14.45
N ASP A 7 1.48 15.01 13.40
CA ASP A 7 0.90 14.70 12.09
C ASP A 7 1.79 13.66 11.41
N ASP A 8 3.13 13.83 11.49
CA ASP A 8 4.08 12.87 10.90
C ASP A 8 4.05 11.47 11.56
N GLY A 9 3.85 11.39 12.88
CA GLY A 9 3.75 10.12 13.60
C GLY A 9 2.48 9.34 13.26
N ASP A 10 1.36 10.05 13.08
CA ASP A 10 0.08 9.47 12.68
C ASP A 10 0.10 8.96 11.24
N ILE A 11 0.85 9.62 10.34
CA ILE A 11 0.99 9.17 8.95
C ILE A 11 1.77 7.87 8.87
N GLU A 12 2.91 7.74 9.56
CA GLU A 12 3.66 6.47 9.59
C GLU A 12 2.82 5.33 10.15
N GLU A 13 2.07 5.56 11.23
CA GLU A 13 1.19 4.54 11.82
C GLU A 13 0.08 4.13 10.85
N LYS A 14 -0.56 5.10 10.18
CA LYS A 14 -1.58 4.81 9.15
C LYS A 14 -1.02 4.06 7.95
N MET A 15 0.17 4.42 7.47
CA MET A 15 0.82 3.71 6.37
C MET A 15 1.13 2.27 6.78
N ARG A 16 1.63 2.06 8.00
CA ARG A 16 1.94 0.73 8.51
C ARG A 16 0.67 -0.11 8.72
N GLU A 17 -0.43 0.48 9.19
CA GLU A 17 -1.72 -0.20 9.28
C GLU A 17 -2.29 -0.55 7.91
N ALA A 18 -2.28 0.40 6.96
CA ALA A 18 -2.73 0.17 5.60
C ALA A 18 -1.90 -0.95 4.94
N PHE A 19 -0.57 -0.85 5.01
CA PHE A 19 0.34 -1.85 4.47
C PHE A 19 0.05 -3.24 5.03
N ARG A 20 -0.24 -3.36 6.33
CA ARG A 20 -0.58 -4.63 6.97
C ARG A 20 -1.94 -5.19 6.58
N VAL A 21 -2.87 -4.34 6.16
CA VAL A 21 -4.16 -4.77 5.59
C VAL A 21 -3.96 -5.33 4.19
N PHE A 22 -3.03 -4.74 3.42
CA PHE A 22 -2.65 -5.22 2.09
C PHE A 22 -1.78 -6.49 2.16
N ASP A 23 -0.66 -6.47 2.87
CA ASP A 23 0.25 -7.61 3.08
C ASP A 23 -0.29 -8.57 4.16
N ARG A 24 -1.22 -9.45 3.77
CA ARG A 24 -1.81 -10.43 4.69
C ARG A 24 -0.85 -11.52 5.10
N GLU A 25 0.08 -11.88 4.23
CA GLU A 25 1.06 -12.92 4.49
C GLU A 25 2.23 -12.43 5.34
N GLY A 26 2.40 -11.10 5.49
CA GLY A 26 3.43 -10.50 6.34
C GLY A 26 4.83 -10.64 5.76
N HIS A 27 4.94 -10.68 4.42
CA HIS A 27 6.21 -10.86 3.73
C HIS A 27 6.98 -9.54 3.54
N GLY A 28 6.34 -8.39 3.80
CA GLY A 28 6.98 -7.07 3.76
C GLY A 28 6.95 -6.39 2.38
N PHE A 29 6.19 -6.95 1.45
CA PHE A 29 5.87 -6.39 0.13
C PHE A 29 4.38 -6.63 -0.12
N ILE A 30 3.80 -6.00 -1.15
CA ILE A 30 2.42 -6.20 -1.57
C ILE A 30 2.49 -6.71 -2.99
N THR A 31 2.04 -7.94 -3.22
CA THR A 31 1.96 -8.51 -4.56
C THR A 31 0.67 -8.06 -5.25
N VAL A 32 0.61 -8.18 -6.58
CA VAL A 32 -0.63 -8.03 -7.36
C VAL A 32 -1.77 -8.89 -6.79
N LEU A 33 -1.43 -10.07 -6.26
CA LEU A 33 -2.40 -11.01 -5.71
C LEU A 33 -3.00 -10.49 -4.40
N ASP A 34 -2.15 -9.99 -3.49
CA ASP A 34 -2.55 -9.38 -2.21
C ASP A 34 -3.43 -8.15 -2.43
N LEU A 35 -3.01 -7.29 -3.35
CA LEU A 35 -3.76 -6.10 -3.73
C LEU A 35 -5.16 -6.46 -4.26
N THR A 36 -5.22 -7.40 -5.22
CA THR A 36 -6.48 -7.89 -5.80
C THR A 36 -7.39 -8.51 -4.73
N GLN A 37 -6.83 -9.31 -3.82
CA GLN A 37 -7.59 -9.97 -2.76
C GLN A 37 -8.18 -8.97 -1.77
N VAL A 38 -7.40 -7.96 -1.38
CA VAL A 38 -7.81 -6.96 -0.40
C VAL A 38 -8.84 -6.01 -0.99
N LEU A 39 -8.67 -5.58 -2.24
CA LEU A 39 -9.64 -4.76 -2.95
C LEU A 39 -10.95 -5.51 -3.20
N THR A 40 -10.86 -6.79 -3.58
CA THR A 40 -12.02 -7.68 -3.67
C THR A 40 -12.73 -7.84 -2.32
N THR A 41 -11.97 -7.87 -1.21
CA THR A 41 -12.55 -7.93 0.15
C THR A 41 -13.22 -6.61 0.55
N LEU A 42 -12.68 -5.47 0.11
CA LEU A 42 -13.22 -4.13 0.38
C LEU A 42 -14.51 -3.84 -0.43
N GLY A 43 -14.83 -4.67 -1.43
CA GLY A 43 -16.07 -4.61 -2.20
C GLY A 43 -15.90 -4.10 -3.63
N ASP A 44 -14.69 -3.63 -3.98
CA ASP A 44 -14.31 -3.26 -5.32
C ASP A 44 -13.68 -4.47 -6.03
N LYS A 45 -14.42 -5.06 -6.97
CA LYS A 45 -13.87 -6.07 -7.87
C LYS A 45 -13.04 -5.38 -8.95
N LEU A 46 -11.78 -5.13 -8.65
CA LEU A 46 -10.80 -4.84 -9.68
C LEU A 46 -10.51 -6.12 -10.45
N THR A 47 -10.37 -5.98 -11.76
CA THR A 47 -9.87 -7.09 -12.58
C THR A 47 -8.38 -7.26 -12.34
N GLU A 48 -7.86 -8.42 -12.74
CA GLU A 48 -6.44 -8.70 -12.68
C GLU A 48 -5.63 -7.63 -13.46
N GLU A 49 -6.18 -7.15 -14.59
CA GLU A 49 -5.60 -6.10 -15.42
C GLU A 49 -5.49 -4.75 -14.70
N GLU A 50 -6.56 -4.30 -14.03
CA GLU A 50 -6.57 -3.04 -13.27
C GLU A 50 -5.64 -3.12 -12.07
N SER A 51 -5.60 -4.27 -11.40
CA SER A 51 -4.69 -4.50 -10.27
C SER A 51 -3.23 -4.50 -10.73
N LEU A 52 -2.97 -5.00 -11.94
CA LEU A 52 -1.65 -4.95 -12.57
C LEU A 52 -1.24 -3.52 -12.92
N GLU A 53 -2.18 -2.70 -13.39
CA GLU A 53 -1.93 -1.29 -13.70
C GLU A 53 -1.59 -0.52 -12.43
N LEU A 54 -2.38 -0.70 -11.35
CA LEU A 54 -2.11 -0.08 -10.05
C LEU A 54 -0.75 -0.48 -9.47
N ILE A 55 -0.40 -1.77 -9.54
CA ILE A 55 0.92 -2.22 -9.10
C ILE A 55 2.01 -1.62 -9.97
N ARG A 56 1.86 -1.57 -11.29
CA ARG A 56 2.86 -0.96 -12.18
C ARG A 56 3.07 0.53 -11.94
N GLU A 57 2.03 1.25 -11.54
CA GLU A 57 2.17 2.65 -11.17
C GLU A 57 2.90 2.80 -9.82
N ALA A 58 2.70 1.85 -8.90
CA ALA A 58 3.27 1.85 -7.55
C ALA A 58 4.69 1.28 -7.47
N ASP A 59 5.01 0.33 -8.35
CA ASP A 59 6.27 -0.41 -8.47
C ASP A 59 7.27 0.46 -9.24
N ILE A 60 8.15 1.13 -8.49
CA ILE A 60 9.14 2.06 -9.02
C ILE A 60 10.39 1.29 -9.47
N ASP A 61 10.73 0.22 -8.77
CA ASP A 61 11.89 -0.64 -9.10
C ASP A 61 11.60 -1.63 -10.24
N GLY A 62 10.32 -1.95 -10.48
CA GLY A 62 9.89 -2.87 -11.52
C GLY A 62 10.00 -4.34 -11.12
N ASP A 63 9.97 -4.65 -9.82
CA ASP A 63 10.10 -6.03 -9.31
C ASP A 63 8.78 -6.81 -9.36
N GLY A 64 7.68 -6.13 -9.68
CA GLY A 64 6.33 -6.66 -9.74
C GLY A 64 5.63 -6.72 -8.39
N ASN A 65 6.25 -6.16 -7.34
CA ASN A 65 5.73 -6.05 -6.00
C ASN A 65 5.88 -4.61 -5.51
N VAL A 66 5.12 -4.23 -4.49
CA VAL A 66 5.22 -2.90 -3.88
C VAL A 66 5.78 -3.07 -2.47
N ASN A 67 7.01 -2.65 -2.25
CA ASN A 67 7.59 -2.69 -0.92
C ASN A 67 7.10 -1.50 -0.06
N TYR A 68 7.38 -1.53 1.24
CA TYR A 68 6.93 -0.48 2.16
C TYR A 68 7.46 0.91 1.76
N GLU A 69 8.69 1.01 1.28
CA GLU A 69 9.28 2.29 0.87
C GLU A 69 8.57 2.85 -0.37
N GLU A 70 8.27 2.01 -1.36
CA GLU A 70 7.50 2.38 -2.55
C GLU A 70 6.08 2.79 -2.20
N PHE A 71 5.40 2.03 -1.33
CA PHE A 71 4.06 2.36 -0.86
C PHE A 71 4.02 3.74 -0.18
N VAL A 72 4.95 3.99 0.75
CA VAL A 72 5.06 5.28 1.44
C VAL A 72 5.42 6.40 0.45
N THR A 73 6.32 6.14 -0.49
CA THR A 73 6.69 7.10 -1.54
C THR A 73 5.49 7.47 -2.41
N MET A 74 4.63 6.50 -2.72
CA MET A 74 3.41 6.73 -3.50
C MET A 74 2.39 7.60 -2.77
N PHE A 75 2.21 7.39 -1.47
CA PHE A 75 1.24 8.12 -0.65
C PHE A 75 1.74 9.49 -0.16
N LEU A 76 3.05 9.70 -0.07
CA LEU A 76 3.67 10.97 0.33
C LEU A 76 4.07 11.87 -0.84
N HIS A 77 3.80 11.47 -2.09
CA HIS A 77 4.10 12.26 -3.29
C HIS A 77 3.25 13.53 -3.41
#